data_AF-A0A6I4I7I5-F1
#
_entry.id   AF-A0A6I4I7I5-F1
#
_cell.length_a   1.000
_cell.length_b   1.000
_cell.length_c   1.000
_cell.angle_alpha   90.00
_cell.angle_beta   90.00
_cell.angle_gamma   90.00
#
_symmetry.space_group_name_H-M   'P 1'
#
loop_
_entity.id
_entity.type
_entity.pdbx_description
1 polymer ?
#
loop_
_entity_poly.entity_id
_entity_poly.type
_entity_poly.pdbx_seq_one_letter_code
_entity_poly.pdbx_strand_id
1 'polypeptide(L)'
;MKTFRKYLYLLLAACAMVWAKSDKARAQVSAEISFQTFYDQLQPYGTWVDDPNYGNVWVPDAGSDFRPYGTGGHWVLTDYGNTWVSDYEWGWAPFHYGRWRYDDYYGWEWIPGYEWGPAWVNWRSGGGYYGWAPLSPGIDISIGIGSYNPPSNYWVFAPQAYINSPRIYNYYAPRTTVVNYIKRTTVINNVYVNNNQRYPAGPPRRDIERVTHNTVNVYNINNAGRPGATRINNNTVNIYRPAVNRGGDARPARVVDANAYRNAHPNQNIANHNNGFNNHQNAARLAQEARSGNPNSNVVRVNNPQNGQPANQPGGNRPPRGQQQPGQPANGTNPQNSNRDQRGQQGQLNNPQDQQQRMQQMQERQQRQQQQLVQRQQQELQQGNRTAQEQQQLQQQQEQQRQQLQQRQQQRMQQYQQRQQQQQQLSPEAQKAQQAQREQMRQQRMQQRQQQQQNPQEQQDQQVQREQMRQQRMQQQQQQNSQAQQAQQQAQQAQQAQQQQQRQQQMQQMQQQRAQQQAQQEQQAQQQQQRQQQMQQMQQQRAQQQQMQQQRQQQQQRPHEQQQRPPRPQQQ
;
A
#
# COMPACT_ATOMS: atom_id res chain seq x y z
N MET A 1 56.64 56.10 -27.27
CA MET A 1 56.26 55.73 -25.88
C MET A 1 54.85 56.17 -25.43
N LYS A 2 54.24 57.23 -25.99
CA LYS A 2 52.89 57.70 -25.57
C LYS A 2 51.70 56.89 -26.14
N THR A 3 51.90 56.14 -27.23
CA THR A 3 50.87 55.30 -27.85
C THR A 3 50.78 53.91 -27.21
N PHE A 4 51.89 53.35 -26.73
CA PHE A 4 51.93 52.04 -26.10
C PHE A 4 51.22 51.98 -24.74
N ARG A 5 51.27 53.09 -23.97
CA ARG A 5 50.53 53.22 -22.71
C ARG A 5 49.02 53.22 -22.91
N LYS A 6 48.50 53.79 -24.01
CA LYS A 6 47.05 53.84 -24.28
C LYS A 6 46.45 52.46 -24.57
N TYR A 7 47.20 51.58 -25.23
CA TYR A 7 46.76 50.21 -25.49
C TYR A 7 46.90 49.29 -24.26
N LEU A 8 47.86 49.57 -23.37
CA LEU A 8 48.00 48.83 -22.10
C LEU A 8 46.83 49.09 -21.15
N TYR A 9 46.30 50.33 -21.09
CA TYR A 9 45.11 50.64 -20.28
C TYR A 9 43.81 50.08 -20.90
N LEU A 10 43.73 49.97 -22.22
CA LEU A 10 42.59 49.31 -22.88
C LEU A 10 42.59 47.78 -22.69
N LEU A 11 43.76 47.15 -22.60
CA LEU A 11 43.88 45.71 -22.32
C LEU A 11 43.64 45.38 -20.83
N LEU A 12 43.99 46.29 -19.90
CA LEU A 12 43.66 46.15 -18.48
C LEU A 12 42.19 46.47 -18.17
N ALA A 13 41.54 47.37 -18.92
CA ALA A 13 40.09 47.61 -18.81
C ALA A 13 39.26 46.45 -19.39
N ALA A 14 39.76 45.75 -20.41
CA ALA A 14 39.11 44.56 -20.98
C ALA A 14 39.22 43.33 -20.05
N CYS A 15 40.26 43.23 -19.22
CA CYS A 15 40.40 42.15 -18.23
C CYS A 15 39.64 42.38 -16.91
N ALA A 16 39.15 43.60 -16.65
CA ALA A 16 38.42 43.93 -15.42
C ALA A 16 36.89 43.70 -15.51
N MET A 17 36.34 43.35 -16.68
CA MET A 17 34.91 43.08 -16.89
C MET A 17 34.53 41.59 -16.94
N VAL A 18 35.39 40.69 -16.43
CA VAL A 18 35.07 39.24 -16.28
C VAL A 18 34.68 38.87 -14.84
N TRP A 19 34.58 39.84 -13.92
CA TRP A 19 33.81 39.65 -12.68
C TRP A 19 32.32 39.95 -12.94
N ALA A 20 31.77 39.33 -13.98
CA ALA A 20 30.35 39.03 -13.95
C ALA A 20 30.17 38.18 -12.69
N LYS A 21 29.42 38.70 -11.71
CA LYS A 21 28.99 37.90 -10.58
C LYS A 21 28.45 36.62 -11.19
N SER A 22 29.04 35.49 -10.82
CA SER A 22 28.32 34.23 -10.85
C SER A 22 27.08 34.49 -10.00
N ASP A 23 26.00 34.93 -10.64
CA ASP A 23 24.67 34.68 -10.16
C ASP A 23 24.66 33.16 -10.02
N LYS A 24 24.87 32.71 -8.78
CA LYS A 24 24.57 31.36 -8.37
C LYS A 24 23.29 31.04 -9.08
N ALA A 25 23.35 30.08 -10.02
CA ALA A 25 22.19 29.57 -10.72
C ALA A 25 21.09 29.51 -9.67
N ARG A 26 20.09 30.38 -9.79
CA ARG A 26 18.96 30.36 -8.86
C ARG A 26 18.46 28.95 -9.01
N ALA A 27 18.70 28.12 -7.99
CA ALA A 27 18.11 26.81 -7.90
C ALA A 27 16.64 27.07 -8.20
N GLN A 28 16.14 26.54 -9.32
CA GLN A 28 14.72 26.63 -9.60
C GLN A 28 14.08 26.03 -8.36
N VAL A 29 13.46 26.89 -7.56
CA VAL A 29 12.67 26.47 -6.40
C VAL A 29 11.70 25.47 -6.99
N SER A 30 11.92 24.19 -6.74
CA SER A 30 11.00 23.15 -7.17
C SER A 30 9.70 23.52 -6.49
N ALA A 31 8.74 24.04 -7.25
CA ALA A 31 7.45 24.42 -6.71
C ALA A 31 6.92 23.21 -5.96
N GLU A 32 6.73 23.37 -4.65
CA GLU A 32 6.20 22.32 -3.82
C GLU A 32 4.69 22.24 -4.08
N ILE A 33 4.23 21.08 -4.53
CA ILE A 33 2.82 20.81 -4.80
C ILE A 33 2.27 19.89 -3.71
N SER A 34 0.96 19.88 -3.51
CA SER A 34 0.30 18.85 -2.70
C SER A 34 -0.24 17.73 -3.59
N PHE A 35 -0.74 16.65 -2.98
CA PHE A 35 -1.50 15.62 -3.69
C PHE A 35 -2.72 16.18 -4.45
N GLN A 36 -3.22 17.38 -4.10
CA GLN A 36 -4.31 18.02 -4.84
C GLN A 36 -3.98 18.22 -6.31
N THR A 37 -2.72 18.55 -6.62
CA THR A 37 -2.27 18.69 -8.00
C THR A 37 -2.39 17.37 -8.76
N PHE A 38 -2.14 16.20 -8.14
CA PHE A 38 -2.38 14.93 -8.79
C PHE A 38 -3.87 14.73 -9.05
N TYR A 39 -4.70 14.96 -8.03
CA TYR A 39 -6.15 14.82 -8.15
C TYR A 39 -6.70 15.64 -9.31
N ASP A 40 -6.34 16.92 -9.37
CA ASP A 40 -6.85 17.86 -10.37
C ASP A 40 -6.30 17.58 -11.77
N GLN A 41 -4.99 17.33 -11.90
CA GLN A 41 -4.34 17.16 -13.20
C GLN A 41 -4.63 15.79 -13.83
N LEU A 42 -4.93 14.76 -13.03
CA LEU A 42 -5.23 13.41 -13.54
C LEU A 42 -6.72 13.15 -13.75
N GLN A 43 -7.61 13.96 -13.16
CA GLN A 43 -9.06 13.82 -13.31
C GLN A 43 -9.56 13.76 -14.77
N PRO A 44 -9.02 14.54 -15.72
CA PRO A 44 -9.46 14.47 -17.12
C PRO A 44 -9.08 13.16 -17.83
N TYR A 45 -8.08 12.45 -17.32
CA TYR A 45 -7.44 11.33 -18.03
C TYR A 45 -7.75 9.95 -17.43
N GLY A 46 -8.55 9.91 -16.36
CA GLY A 46 -8.91 8.68 -15.67
C GLY A 46 -9.98 8.90 -14.61
N THR A 47 -10.15 7.92 -13.74
CA THR A 47 -11.16 7.92 -12.69
C THR A 47 -10.50 7.67 -11.34
N TRP A 48 -10.79 8.55 -10.38
CA TRP A 48 -10.41 8.33 -8.99
C TRP A 48 -11.38 7.35 -8.34
N VAL A 49 -10.83 6.32 -7.72
CA VAL A 49 -11.55 5.26 -7.02
C VAL A 49 -11.04 5.21 -5.58
N ASP A 50 -11.93 5.16 -4.60
CA ASP A 50 -11.61 4.98 -3.19
C ASP A 50 -11.50 3.49 -2.89
N ASP A 51 -10.26 2.98 -2.91
CA ASP A 51 -9.93 1.60 -2.54
C ASP A 51 -9.77 1.49 -1.02
N PRO A 52 -10.43 0.52 -0.35
CA PRO A 52 -10.39 0.40 1.10
C PRO A 52 -8.98 0.10 1.68
N ASN A 53 -8.06 -0.43 0.88
CA ASN A 53 -6.71 -0.78 1.31
C ASN A 53 -5.68 0.31 0.99
N TYR A 54 -5.93 1.10 -0.05
CA TYR A 54 -4.94 2.06 -0.59
C TYR A 54 -5.42 3.52 -0.62
N GLY A 55 -6.68 3.79 -0.25
CA GLY A 55 -7.31 5.09 -0.34
C GLY A 55 -7.63 5.48 -1.80
N ASN A 56 -7.48 6.77 -2.13
CA ASN A 56 -7.76 7.25 -3.47
C ASN A 56 -6.71 6.74 -4.48
N VAL A 57 -7.09 5.74 -5.27
CA VAL A 57 -6.33 5.22 -6.40
C VAL A 57 -6.87 5.77 -7.72
N TRP A 58 -6.05 5.78 -8.76
CA TRP A 58 -6.43 6.31 -10.07
C TRP A 58 -6.41 5.23 -11.14
N VAL A 59 -7.54 5.06 -11.82
CA VAL A 59 -7.72 4.14 -12.94
C VAL A 59 -7.63 4.93 -14.26
N PRO A 60 -6.64 4.67 -15.13
CA PRO A 60 -6.44 5.43 -16.37
C PRO A 60 -7.48 5.11 -17.45
N ASP A 61 -7.84 6.14 -18.21
CA ASP A 61 -8.61 6.03 -19.47
C ASP A 61 -7.64 5.97 -20.66
N ALA A 62 -6.86 4.89 -20.74
CA ALA A 62 -5.69 4.77 -21.63
C ALA A 62 -5.78 3.61 -22.64
N GLY A 63 -7.00 3.15 -22.95
CA GLY A 63 -7.23 2.04 -23.88
C GLY A 63 -7.12 0.65 -23.26
N SER A 64 -7.58 -0.35 -24.01
CA SER A 64 -7.65 -1.74 -23.54
C SER A 64 -6.28 -2.39 -23.38
N ASP A 65 -5.28 -1.94 -24.11
CA ASP A 65 -3.93 -2.49 -24.08
C ASP A 65 -3.02 -1.79 -23.08
N PHE A 66 -3.51 -0.77 -22.37
CA PHE A 66 -2.70 -0.03 -21.40
C PHE A 66 -1.94 -0.96 -20.45
N ARG A 67 -0.63 -0.73 -20.35
CA ARG A 67 0.24 -1.37 -19.38
C ARG A 67 1.28 -0.37 -18.88
N PRO A 68 1.45 -0.20 -17.56
CA PRO A 68 2.46 0.68 -17.04
C PRO A 68 3.86 0.26 -17.49
N TYR A 69 4.67 1.24 -17.92
CA TYR A 69 5.99 1.03 -18.49
C TYR A 69 6.01 0.12 -19.73
N GLY A 70 4.87 -0.07 -20.40
CA GLY A 70 4.77 -0.95 -21.57
C GLY A 70 3.83 -0.44 -22.65
N THR A 71 3.32 0.78 -22.55
CA THR A 71 2.50 1.46 -23.57
C THR A 71 2.72 2.96 -23.46
N GLY A 72 2.60 3.70 -24.57
CA GLY A 72 2.72 5.17 -24.60
C GLY A 72 4.01 5.69 -23.97
N GLY A 73 5.15 5.10 -24.35
CA GLY A 73 6.46 5.52 -23.89
C GLY A 73 7.58 4.55 -24.25
N HIS A 74 8.79 4.87 -23.81
CA HIS A 74 10.00 4.10 -24.06
C HIS A 74 11.08 4.35 -23.00
N TRP A 75 12.14 3.53 -23.00
CA TRP A 75 13.26 3.68 -22.07
C TRP A 75 14.40 4.49 -22.68
N VAL A 76 14.90 5.46 -21.92
CA VAL A 76 16.17 6.15 -22.20
C VAL A 76 17.11 6.02 -21.03
N LEU A 77 18.40 6.02 -21.29
CA LEU A 77 19.39 6.02 -20.22
C LEU A 77 19.70 7.46 -19.80
N THR A 78 19.59 7.74 -18.50
CA THR A 78 19.93 9.04 -17.90
C THR A 78 20.99 8.89 -16.82
N ASP A 79 21.38 10.00 -16.21
CA ASP A 79 22.19 10.05 -14.98
C ASP A 79 21.55 9.32 -13.79
N TYR A 80 20.23 9.07 -13.81
CA TYR A 80 19.49 8.28 -12.80
C TYR A 80 19.35 6.80 -13.17
N GLY A 81 19.88 6.37 -14.32
CA GLY A 81 19.71 5.03 -14.88
C GLY A 81 18.61 4.98 -15.94
N ASN A 82 18.08 3.78 -16.21
CA ASN A 82 17.01 3.62 -17.21
C ASN A 82 15.75 4.34 -16.72
N THR A 83 15.35 5.37 -17.45
CA THR A 83 14.26 6.28 -17.14
C THR A 83 13.14 6.08 -18.15
N TRP A 84 11.91 5.98 -17.66
CA TRP A 84 10.75 5.88 -18.53
C TRP A 84 10.39 7.26 -19.09
N VAL A 85 10.28 7.37 -20.42
CA VAL A 85 9.79 8.55 -21.11
C VAL A 85 8.37 8.24 -21.56
N SER A 86 7.39 8.88 -20.92
CA SER A 86 5.99 8.69 -21.26
C SER A 86 5.50 9.72 -22.28
N ASP A 87 4.76 9.24 -23.26
CA ASP A 87 4.07 10.05 -24.28
C ASP A 87 2.70 10.55 -23.81
N TYR A 88 2.20 10.07 -22.67
CA TYR A 88 0.93 10.50 -22.09
C TYR A 88 1.07 11.86 -21.40
N GLU A 89 0.12 12.77 -21.62
CA GLU A 89 0.14 14.11 -20.99
C GLU A 89 0.06 14.06 -19.45
N TRP A 90 -0.50 12.99 -18.91
CA TRP A 90 -0.55 12.72 -17.48
C TRP A 90 0.67 11.95 -16.95
N GLY A 91 1.55 11.45 -17.83
CA GLY A 91 2.58 10.46 -17.50
C GLY A 91 3.66 10.95 -16.53
N TRP A 92 3.87 12.26 -16.41
CA TRP A 92 4.80 12.85 -15.47
C TRP A 92 4.56 12.41 -14.01
N ALA A 93 3.29 12.16 -13.62
CA ALA A 93 2.94 11.74 -12.27
C ALA A 93 3.01 10.22 -12.13
N PRO A 94 2.12 9.41 -12.75
CA PRO A 94 2.02 7.99 -12.42
C PRO A 94 3.22 7.11 -12.75
N PHE A 95 4.10 7.52 -13.66
CA PHE A 95 5.32 6.78 -13.98
C PHE A 95 6.51 7.12 -13.08
N HIS A 96 6.43 8.20 -12.31
CA HIS A 96 7.55 8.74 -11.55
C HIS A 96 7.27 8.92 -10.08
N TYR A 97 6.00 9.06 -9.70
CA TYR A 97 5.53 9.18 -8.34
C TYR A 97 4.60 7.99 -8.04
N GLY A 98 4.76 7.31 -6.90
CA GLY A 98 3.82 6.26 -6.49
C GLY A 98 4.10 4.86 -7.05
N ARG A 99 3.06 4.02 -7.08
CA ARG A 99 3.14 2.59 -7.42
C ARG A 99 1.95 2.15 -8.27
N TRP A 100 2.16 1.16 -9.12
CA TRP A 100 1.09 0.54 -9.89
C TRP A 100 0.72 -0.82 -9.29
N ARG A 101 -0.57 -1.14 -9.30
CA ARG A 101 -1.06 -2.50 -9.09
C ARG A 101 -2.11 -2.84 -10.13
N TYR A 102 -2.39 -4.13 -10.22
CA TYR A 102 -3.47 -4.71 -11.01
C TYR A 102 -4.53 -5.21 -10.04
N ASP A 103 -5.72 -4.62 -10.08
CA ASP A 103 -6.91 -5.11 -9.42
C ASP A 103 -7.70 -6.00 -10.38
N ASP A 104 -8.20 -7.14 -9.90
CA ASP A 104 -8.92 -8.11 -10.73
C ASP A 104 -10.27 -7.60 -11.24
N TYR A 105 -10.78 -6.50 -10.68
CA TYR A 105 -11.98 -5.83 -11.14
C TYR A 105 -11.65 -4.56 -11.91
N TYR A 106 -10.80 -3.67 -11.38
CA TYR A 106 -10.53 -2.35 -11.98
C TYR A 106 -9.40 -2.35 -13.04
N GLY A 107 -8.60 -3.41 -13.12
CA GLY A 107 -7.43 -3.48 -13.99
C GLY A 107 -6.23 -2.73 -13.40
N TRP A 108 -5.45 -2.04 -14.24
CA TRP A 108 -4.33 -1.23 -13.75
C TRP A 108 -4.82 -0.01 -13.00
N GLU A 109 -4.35 0.16 -11.78
CA GLU A 109 -4.62 1.32 -10.95
C GLU A 109 -3.33 1.84 -10.31
N TRP A 110 -3.29 3.15 -10.14
CA TRP A 110 -2.13 3.86 -9.61
C TRP A 110 -2.40 4.36 -8.20
N ILE A 111 -1.47 4.07 -7.29
CA ILE A 111 -1.45 4.57 -5.92
C ILE A 111 -0.49 5.76 -5.87
N PRO A 112 -0.97 6.97 -5.50
CA PRO A 112 -0.12 8.14 -5.37
C PRO A 112 1.06 7.97 -4.41
N GLY A 113 2.19 8.57 -4.76
CA GLY A 113 3.36 8.69 -3.90
C GLY A 113 4.00 10.07 -4.03
N TYR A 114 4.92 10.41 -3.14
CA TYR A 114 5.52 11.74 -3.03
C TYR A 114 6.98 11.75 -3.49
N GLU A 115 7.60 10.57 -3.58
CA GLU A 115 8.97 10.40 -4.03
C GLU A 115 9.03 10.25 -5.54
N TRP A 116 9.75 11.16 -6.20
CA TRP A 116 10.07 11.06 -7.63
C TRP A 116 11.14 9.99 -7.86
N GLY A 117 11.02 9.20 -8.93
CA GLY A 117 12.08 8.33 -9.42
C GLY A 117 12.08 8.20 -10.96
N PRO A 118 13.18 7.70 -11.56
CA PRO A 118 13.28 7.52 -13.01
C PRO A 118 12.27 6.49 -13.56
N ALA A 119 11.97 5.47 -12.74
CA ALA A 119 10.85 4.54 -12.87
C ALA A 119 10.81 3.65 -11.62
N TRP A 120 9.63 3.16 -11.25
CA TRP A 120 9.46 2.24 -10.12
C TRP A 120 9.20 0.82 -10.62
N VAL A 121 10.25 0.17 -11.10
CA VAL A 121 10.17 -1.19 -11.69
C VAL A 121 11.21 -2.15 -11.12
N ASN A 122 10.89 -3.45 -11.13
CA ASN A 122 11.86 -4.53 -10.98
C ASN A 122 12.36 -4.96 -12.36
N TRP A 123 13.68 -5.09 -12.50
CA TRP A 123 14.35 -5.44 -13.76
C TRP A 123 14.82 -6.89 -13.76
N ARG A 124 14.80 -7.53 -14.93
CA ARG A 124 15.37 -8.85 -15.21
C ARG A 124 16.14 -8.88 -16.52
N SER A 125 17.10 -9.80 -16.63
CA SER A 125 17.91 -10.02 -17.82
C SER A 125 18.19 -11.51 -18.02
N GLY A 126 18.26 -11.96 -19.26
CA GLY A 126 18.64 -13.34 -19.60
C GLY A 126 18.02 -13.80 -20.91
N GLY A 127 18.64 -14.82 -21.54
CA GLY A 127 18.13 -15.41 -22.78
C GLY A 127 18.00 -14.45 -23.97
N GLY A 128 18.74 -13.33 -23.97
CA GLY A 128 18.65 -12.28 -25.00
C GLY A 128 17.54 -11.26 -24.79
N TYR A 129 16.88 -11.27 -23.63
CA TYR A 129 15.78 -10.35 -23.30
C TYR A 129 16.09 -9.52 -22.05
N TYR A 130 15.57 -8.30 -22.04
CA TYR A 130 15.33 -7.56 -20.80
C TYR A 130 13.86 -7.66 -20.45
N GLY A 131 13.59 -7.79 -19.15
CA GLY A 131 12.25 -7.76 -18.59
C GLY A 131 12.12 -6.69 -17.52
N TRP A 132 10.95 -6.11 -17.40
CA TRP A 132 10.63 -5.20 -16.30
C TRP A 132 9.16 -5.34 -15.89
N ALA A 133 8.89 -5.08 -14.62
CA ALA A 133 7.55 -5.09 -14.04
C ALA A 133 7.42 -3.95 -13.03
N PRO A 134 6.27 -3.27 -12.90
CA PRO A 134 6.06 -2.29 -11.84
C PRO A 134 6.33 -2.87 -10.45
N LEU A 135 6.89 -2.06 -9.57
CA LEU A 135 6.94 -2.38 -8.14
C LEU A 135 5.55 -2.18 -7.53
N SER A 136 5.07 -3.18 -6.79
CA SER A 136 3.82 -3.08 -6.02
C SER A 136 3.96 -2.10 -4.84
N PRO A 137 2.83 -1.58 -4.31
CA PRO A 137 2.80 -0.88 -3.03
C PRO A 137 3.48 -1.66 -1.91
N GLY A 138 4.14 -0.96 -0.98
CA GLY A 138 4.82 -1.56 0.18
C GLY A 138 6.21 -2.16 -0.11
N ILE A 139 6.65 -2.21 -1.37
CA ILE A 139 8.00 -2.67 -1.71
C ILE A 139 9.03 -1.55 -1.53
N ASP A 140 9.91 -1.74 -0.56
CA ASP A 140 11.03 -0.84 -0.29
C ASP A 140 12.32 -1.33 -1.00
N ILE A 141 12.84 -0.48 -1.86
CA ILE A 141 14.09 -0.70 -2.61
C ILE A 141 15.35 -0.51 -1.75
N SER A 142 15.23 0.01 -0.53
CA SER A 142 16.33 0.15 0.44
C SER A 142 16.83 -1.21 0.95
N ILE A 143 15.99 -2.24 0.93
CA ILE A 143 16.26 -3.59 1.45
C ILE A 143 16.70 -4.57 0.33
N GLY A 144 16.75 -4.09 -0.93
CA GLY A 144 17.16 -4.86 -2.11
C GLY A 144 15.99 -5.51 -2.84
N ILE A 145 16.00 -5.42 -4.18
CA ILE A 145 14.86 -5.83 -5.02
C ILE A 145 14.74 -7.37 -5.16
N GLY A 146 15.74 -8.12 -4.69
CA GLY A 146 15.89 -9.56 -4.97
C GLY A 146 14.84 -10.51 -4.38
N SER A 147 14.08 -10.10 -3.35
CA SER A 147 13.05 -10.95 -2.71
C SER A 147 11.63 -10.72 -3.23
N TYR A 148 11.41 -9.65 -3.99
CA TYR A 148 10.11 -9.33 -4.56
C TYR A 148 9.92 -10.05 -5.90
N ASN A 149 8.82 -10.79 -6.04
CA ASN A 149 8.47 -11.50 -7.27
C ASN A 149 7.11 -11.00 -7.79
N PRO A 150 7.09 -10.02 -8.72
CA PRO A 150 5.86 -9.53 -9.32
C PRO A 150 5.06 -10.64 -10.00
N PRO A 151 3.71 -10.57 -9.98
CA PRO A 151 2.86 -11.47 -10.77
C PRO A 151 3.24 -11.51 -12.24
N SER A 152 3.05 -12.65 -12.91
CA SER A 152 3.50 -12.86 -14.30
C SER A 152 2.90 -11.84 -15.28
N ASN A 153 1.64 -11.42 -15.09
CA ASN A 153 0.94 -10.44 -15.92
C ASN A 153 1.49 -9.00 -15.80
N TYR A 154 2.38 -8.72 -14.84
CA TYR A 154 3.02 -7.41 -14.68
C TYR A 154 4.20 -7.25 -15.63
N TRP A 155 4.82 -8.36 -16.03
CA TRP A 155 6.09 -8.35 -16.74
C TRP A 155 5.94 -7.95 -18.21
N VAL A 156 6.80 -7.03 -18.65
CA VAL A 156 7.12 -6.72 -20.05
C VAL A 156 8.46 -7.30 -20.39
N PHE A 157 8.59 -7.87 -21.58
CA PHE A 157 9.85 -8.34 -22.13
C PHE A 157 10.05 -7.79 -23.53
N ALA A 158 11.28 -7.39 -23.84
CA ALA A 158 11.73 -7.04 -25.17
C ALA A 158 13.12 -7.63 -25.42
N PRO A 159 13.50 -7.95 -26.67
CA PRO A 159 14.87 -8.29 -27.00
C PRO A 159 15.81 -7.16 -26.58
N GLN A 160 16.97 -7.52 -26.01
CA GLN A 160 17.92 -6.56 -25.43
C GLN A 160 18.39 -5.50 -26.43
N ALA A 161 18.47 -5.86 -27.71
CA ALA A 161 18.84 -4.98 -28.82
C ALA A 161 17.95 -3.73 -28.94
N TYR A 162 16.69 -3.79 -28.49
CA TYR A 162 15.70 -2.73 -28.67
C TYR A 162 15.42 -1.92 -27.40
N ILE A 163 16.18 -2.12 -26.31
CA ILE A 163 15.87 -1.51 -25.01
C ILE A 163 15.80 0.03 -25.05
N ASN A 164 16.67 0.68 -25.84
CA ASN A 164 16.64 2.13 -26.01
C ASN A 164 16.00 2.56 -27.34
N SER A 165 15.21 1.69 -27.97
CA SER A 165 14.44 2.07 -29.16
C SER A 165 13.23 2.91 -28.73
N PRO A 166 13.00 4.08 -29.37
CA PRO A 166 11.74 4.82 -29.20
C PRO A 166 10.51 4.03 -29.63
N ARG A 167 10.71 2.95 -30.40
CA ARG A 167 9.65 2.05 -30.89
C ARG A 167 9.71 0.68 -30.24
N ILE A 168 10.22 0.60 -29.01
CA ILE A 168 10.37 -0.67 -28.28
C ILE A 168 9.05 -1.47 -28.20
N TYR A 169 7.90 -0.79 -28.23
CA TYR A 169 6.58 -1.43 -28.21
C TYR A 169 6.33 -2.42 -29.37
N ASN A 170 6.97 -2.21 -30.52
CA ASN A 170 6.87 -3.14 -31.67
C ASN A 170 7.60 -4.47 -31.44
N TYR A 171 8.42 -4.56 -30.39
CA TYR A 171 9.28 -5.70 -30.11
C TYR A 171 8.90 -6.42 -28.82
N TYR A 172 7.80 -6.04 -28.17
CA TYR A 172 7.39 -6.72 -26.95
C TYR A 172 7.03 -8.17 -27.21
N ALA A 173 7.48 -9.04 -26.32
CA ALA A 173 7.03 -10.41 -26.28
C ALA A 173 5.49 -10.46 -26.06
N PRO A 174 4.77 -11.38 -26.72
CA PRO A 174 3.35 -11.58 -26.48
C PRO A 174 3.05 -11.83 -25.00
N ARG A 175 1.95 -11.27 -24.48
CA ARG A 175 1.54 -11.42 -23.06
C ARG A 175 1.39 -12.89 -22.65
N THR A 176 0.97 -13.75 -23.57
CA THR A 176 0.77 -15.20 -23.38
C THR A 176 2.07 -15.98 -23.17
N THR A 177 3.22 -15.45 -23.59
CA THR A 177 4.51 -16.16 -23.51
C THR A 177 5.43 -15.61 -22.42
N VAL A 178 5.01 -14.59 -21.68
CA VAL A 178 5.79 -13.89 -20.63
C VAL A 178 6.38 -14.85 -19.60
N VAL A 179 5.65 -15.89 -19.18
CA VAL A 179 6.12 -16.89 -18.22
C VAL A 179 7.38 -17.63 -18.70
N ASN A 180 7.52 -17.86 -20.02
CA ASN A 180 8.69 -18.52 -20.58
C ASN A 180 9.95 -17.64 -20.45
N TYR A 181 9.79 -16.32 -20.55
CA TYR A 181 10.89 -15.37 -20.36
C TYR A 181 11.26 -15.20 -18.89
N ILE A 182 10.29 -15.18 -17.99
CA ILE A 182 10.55 -15.14 -16.52
C ILE A 182 11.44 -16.31 -16.11
N LYS A 183 11.15 -17.53 -16.59
CA LYS A 183 11.93 -18.75 -16.29
C LYS A 183 13.37 -18.73 -16.81
N ARG A 184 13.65 -17.94 -17.86
CA ARG A 184 14.97 -17.87 -18.53
C ARG A 184 15.77 -16.62 -18.18
N THR A 185 15.25 -15.79 -17.27
CA THR A 185 15.87 -14.52 -16.87
C THR A 185 16.08 -14.48 -15.37
N THR A 186 17.02 -13.66 -14.91
CA THR A 186 17.30 -13.40 -13.49
C THR A 186 17.13 -11.93 -13.17
N VAL A 187 16.84 -11.62 -11.90
CA VAL A 187 16.66 -10.24 -11.43
C VAL A 187 17.95 -9.45 -11.55
N ILE A 188 17.87 -8.25 -12.11
CA ILE A 188 18.95 -7.26 -12.10
C ILE A 188 18.85 -6.49 -10.79
N ASN A 189 19.81 -6.70 -9.88
CA ASN A 189 19.92 -5.95 -8.64
C ASN A 189 20.87 -4.75 -8.80
N ASN A 190 20.52 -3.83 -9.71
CA ASN A 190 21.27 -2.60 -9.95
C ASN A 190 20.45 -1.40 -9.45
N VAL A 191 21.01 -0.66 -8.49
CA VAL A 191 20.35 0.45 -7.82
C VAL A 191 21.24 1.69 -7.93
N TYR A 192 20.66 2.79 -8.40
CA TYR A 192 21.28 4.10 -8.39
C TYR A 192 21.02 4.78 -7.05
N VAL A 193 22.01 5.48 -6.49
CA VAL A 193 21.91 6.13 -5.18
C VAL A 193 22.24 7.61 -5.34
N ASN A 194 21.33 8.48 -4.94
CA ASN A 194 21.51 9.93 -4.96
C ASN A 194 20.85 10.56 -3.72
N ASN A 195 21.57 11.36 -2.95
CA ASN A 195 21.08 12.03 -1.74
C ASN A 195 20.27 11.12 -0.80
N ASN A 196 20.81 9.93 -0.49
CA ASN A 196 20.19 8.86 0.30
C ASN A 196 18.91 8.23 -0.28
N GLN A 197 18.44 8.71 -1.43
CA GLN A 197 17.38 8.06 -2.20
C GLN A 197 17.99 7.00 -3.10
N ARG A 198 17.25 5.90 -3.26
CA ARG A 198 17.65 4.76 -4.09
C ARG A 198 16.68 4.68 -5.25
N TYR A 199 17.13 4.18 -6.39
CA TYR A 199 16.27 3.98 -7.56
C TYR A 199 16.65 2.70 -8.30
N PRO A 200 15.69 1.94 -8.86
CA PRO A 200 16.01 0.81 -9.72
C PRO A 200 16.62 1.33 -11.03
N ALA A 201 17.94 1.16 -11.21
CA ALA A 201 18.65 1.73 -12.35
C ALA A 201 18.54 0.88 -13.62
N GLY A 202 18.15 -0.40 -13.48
CA GLY A 202 18.05 -1.34 -14.59
C GLY A 202 19.41 -1.77 -15.16
N PRO A 203 19.46 -2.28 -16.40
CA PRO A 203 20.71 -2.69 -17.05
C PRO A 203 21.71 -1.52 -17.09
N PRO A 204 22.96 -1.70 -16.65
CA PRO A 204 23.96 -0.64 -16.71
C PRO A 204 24.36 -0.36 -18.16
N ARG A 205 24.79 0.87 -18.45
CA ARG A 205 25.25 1.32 -19.77
C ARG A 205 26.13 0.30 -20.49
N ARG A 206 27.19 -0.17 -19.82
CA ARG A 206 28.14 -1.15 -20.35
C ARG A 206 27.50 -2.44 -20.84
N ASP A 207 26.43 -2.89 -20.18
CA ASP A 207 25.73 -4.12 -20.55
C ASP A 207 24.86 -3.88 -21.77
N ILE A 208 24.22 -2.70 -21.86
CA ILE A 208 23.44 -2.29 -23.03
C ILE A 208 24.36 -2.12 -24.24
N GLU A 209 25.48 -1.41 -24.12
CA GLU A 209 26.44 -1.23 -25.22
C GLU A 209 27.03 -2.57 -25.67
N ARG A 210 27.30 -3.49 -24.74
CA ARG A 210 27.80 -4.84 -25.06
C ARG A 210 26.81 -5.64 -25.88
N VAL A 211 25.51 -5.59 -25.58
CA VAL A 211 24.48 -6.40 -26.26
C VAL A 211 23.95 -5.74 -27.53
N THR A 212 23.96 -4.40 -27.60
CA THR A 212 23.48 -3.66 -28.77
C THR A 212 24.59 -3.38 -29.79
N HIS A 213 25.86 -3.52 -29.39
CA HIS A 213 27.03 -3.12 -30.17
C HIS A 213 27.03 -1.64 -30.61
N ASN A 214 26.23 -0.82 -29.94
CA ASN A 214 26.08 0.61 -30.22
C ASN A 214 26.44 1.41 -28.97
N THR A 215 27.01 2.60 -29.16
CA THR A 215 27.18 3.56 -28.06
C THR A 215 25.79 4.04 -27.61
N VAL A 216 25.55 3.98 -26.30
CA VAL A 216 24.27 4.41 -25.72
C VAL A 216 24.38 5.87 -25.31
N ASN A 217 23.46 6.69 -25.82
CA ASN A 217 23.37 8.08 -25.42
C ASN A 217 22.85 8.19 -23.97
N VAL A 218 23.52 9.00 -23.15
CA VAL A 218 23.12 9.29 -21.77
C VAL A 218 22.53 10.70 -21.73
N TYR A 219 21.23 10.78 -21.45
CA TYR A 219 20.51 12.05 -21.40
C TYR A 219 20.60 12.69 -20.02
N ASN A 220 20.66 14.02 -19.99
CA ASN A 220 20.49 14.78 -18.76
C ASN A 220 19.00 14.95 -18.44
N ILE A 221 18.62 14.95 -17.17
CA ILE A 221 17.24 15.30 -16.78
C ILE A 221 17.14 16.80 -16.46
N ASN A 222 16.18 17.47 -17.09
CA ASN A 222 15.79 18.84 -16.77
C ASN A 222 14.36 18.87 -16.20
N ASN A 223 14.11 19.79 -15.25
CA ASN A 223 12.79 19.97 -14.70
C ASN A 223 11.93 20.83 -15.64
N ALA A 224 10.82 20.27 -16.12
CA ALA A 224 9.85 21.04 -16.88
C ALA A 224 9.12 22.02 -15.96
N GLY A 225 8.64 23.15 -16.49
CA GLY A 225 7.91 24.16 -15.72
C GLY A 225 6.43 23.86 -15.50
N ARG A 226 5.87 22.86 -16.19
CA ARG A 226 4.44 22.52 -16.16
C ARG A 226 4.20 21.02 -16.29
N PRO A 227 3.10 20.48 -15.72
CA PRO A 227 2.60 19.14 -15.98
C PRO A 227 2.46 18.86 -17.49
N GLY A 228 2.71 17.61 -17.90
CA GLY A 228 2.58 17.19 -19.30
C GLY A 228 3.35 15.92 -19.62
N ALA A 229 3.34 15.55 -20.90
CA ALA A 229 4.15 14.45 -21.42
C ALA A 229 5.66 14.77 -21.32
N THR A 230 6.47 13.72 -21.16
CA THR A 230 7.93 13.87 -21.12
C THR A 230 8.44 14.20 -22.52
N ARG A 231 9.30 15.21 -22.64
CA ARG A 231 9.84 15.67 -23.93
C ARG A 231 11.36 15.56 -23.98
N ILE A 232 11.89 14.93 -25.02
CA ILE A 232 13.32 14.89 -25.26
C ILE A 232 13.67 15.99 -26.26
N ASN A 233 14.50 16.93 -25.82
CA ASN A 233 15.03 17.98 -26.68
C ASN A 233 16.55 17.94 -26.58
N ASN A 234 17.23 17.77 -27.71
CA ASN A 234 18.68 17.55 -27.76
C ASN A 234 19.09 16.39 -26.82
N ASN A 235 20.10 16.60 -25.97
CA ASN A 235 20.59 15.62 -25.01
C ASN A 235 19.89 15.68 -23.64
N THR A 236 18.65 16.19 -23.60
CA THR A 236 17.94 16.48 -22.35
C THR A 236 16.53 15.91 -22.35
N VAL A 237 16.19 15.16 -21.30
CA VAL A 237 14.84 14.69 -20.98
C VAL A 237 14.19 15.73 -20.06
N ASN A 238 13.17 16.42 -20.58
CA ASN A 238 12.39 17.40 -19.83
C ASN A 238 11.18 16.71 -19.21
N ILE A 239 11.15 16.67 -17.87
CA ILE A 239 10.12 16.01 -17.10
C ILE A 239 9.65 16.92 -15.98
N TYR A 240 8.33 17.04 -15.78
CA TYR A 240 7.79 17.80 -14.65
C TYR A 240 7.98 16.99 -13.36
N ARG A 241 8.85 17.48 -12.48
CA ARG A 241 9.25 16.78 -11.24
C ARG A 241 9.21 17.71 -10.02
N PRO A 242 8.04 18.21 -9.62
CA PRO A 242 7.90 19.05 -8.44
C PRO A 242 8.21 18.29 -7.14
N ALA A 243 8.57 19.02 -6.08
CA ALA A 243 8.57 18.43 -4.75
C ALA A 243 7.12 18.23 -4.31
N VAL A 244 6.78 17.10 -3.68
CA VAL A 244 5.40 16.80 -3.29
C VAL A 244 5.29 16.78 -1.77
N ASN A 245 4.49 17.69 -1.23
CA ASN A 245 4.12 17.71 0.17
C ASN A 245 2.98 16.72 0.43
N ARG A 246 3.12 15.92 1.49
CA ARG A 246 2.07 15.01 1.98
C ARG A 246 0.98 15.73 2.78
N GLY A 247 1.25 16.94 3.29
CA GLY A 247 0.37 17.67 4.20
C GLY A 247 -0.80 18.35 3.48
N GLY A 248 -2.00 18.18 4.04
CA GLY A 248 -3.23 18.86 3.64
C GLY A 248 -4.42 17.91 3.42
N ASP A 249 -5.64 18.45 3.46
CA ASP A 249 -6.90 17.74 3.19
C ASP A 249 -7.12 17.46 1.69
N ALA A 250 -6.05 17.11 0.98
CA ALA A 250 -6.09 16.89 -0.46
C ALA A 250 -6.99 15.69 -0.77
N ARG A 251 -7.94 15.90 -1.68
CA ARG A 251 -8.90 14.88 -2.09
C ARG A 251 -9.38 15.12 -3.52
N PRO A 252 -9.71 14.06 -4.25
CA PRO A 252 -10.30 14.20 -5.58
C PRO A 252 -11.66 14.89 -5.50
N ALA A 253 -11.97 15.77 -6.45
CA ALA A 253 -13.28 16.43 -6.51
C ALA A 253 -14.42 15.41 -6.72
N ARG A 254 -14.13 14.30 -7.40
CA ARG A 254 -15.06 13.19 -7.61
C ARG A 254 -14.32 11.88 -7.41
N VAL A 255 -14.91 10.98 -6.62
CA VAL A 255 -14.33 9.66 -6.35
C VAL A 255 -15.42 8.59 -6.35
N VAL A 256 -15.12 7.46 -6.99
CA VAL A 256 -15.97 6.28 -7.02
C VAL A 256 -15.62 5.38 -5.84
N ASP A 257 -16.60 4.97 -5.03
CA ASP A 257 -16.38 3.97 -3.99
C ASP A 257 -16.15 2.59 -4.63
N ALA A 258 -14.97 1.99 -4.37
CA ALA A 258 -14.56 0.76 -5.05
C ALA A 258 -15.53 -0.41 -4.79
N ASN A 259 -16.02 -0.54 -3.55
CA ASN A 259 -16.87 -1.67 -3.17
C ASN A 259 -18.31 -1.44 -3.64
N ALA A 260 -18.84 -0.22 -3.49
CA ALA A 260 -20.18 0.11 -3.94
C ALA A 260 -20.32 -0.04 -5.48
N TYR A 261 -19.34 0.44 -6.25
CA TYR A 261 -19.36 0.29 -7.70
C TYR A 261 -19.27 -1.18 -8.13
N ARG A 262 -18.40 -1.97 -7.49
CA ARG A 262 -18.26 -3.41 -7.74
C ARG A 262 -19.55 -4.17 -7.40
N ASN A 263 -20.20 -3.83 -6.29
CA ASN A 263 -21.47 -4.44 -5.89
C ASN A 263 -22.62 -4.07 -6.82
N ALA A 264 -22.62 -2.85 -7.37
CA ALA A 264 -23.60 -2.44 -8.37
C ALA A 264 -23.38 -3.12 -9.74
N HIS A 265 -22.15 -3.58 -10.02
CA HIS A 265 -21.75 -4.10 -11.34
C HIS A 265 -20.92 -5.41 -11.28
N PRO A 266 -21.37 -6.46 -10.57
CA PRO A 266 -20.51 -7.60 -10.18
C PRO A 266 -19.87 -8.37 -11.35
N ASN A 267 -20.52 -8.42 -12.51
CA ASN A 267 -20.05 -9.14 -13.71
C ASN A 267 -19.48 -8.20 -14.79
N GLN A 268 -19.12 -6.97 -14.42
CA GLN A 268 -18.63 -5.95 -15.35
C GLN A 268 -17.21 -5.50 -14.98
N ASN A 269 -16.35 -6.46 -14.66
CA ASN A 269 -14.93 -6.25 -14.42
C ASN A 269 -14.25 -5.62 -15.65
N ILE A 270 -13.42 -4.62 -15.39
CA ILE A 270 -12.54 -3.98 -16.38
C ILE A 270 -11.35 -4.89 -16.67
N ALA A 271 -10.77 -5.51 -15.64
CA ALA A 271 -9.64 -6.43 -15.83
C ALA A 271 -10.08 -7.69 -16.60
N ASN A 272 -9.31 -8.16 -17.58
CA ASN A 272 -9.59 -9.43 -18.26
C ASN A 272 -8.37 -10.36 -18.16
N HIS A 273 -8.56 -11.48 -17.45
CA HIS A 273 -7.51 -12.45 -17.17
C HIS A 273 -7.10 -13.30 -18.39
N ASN A 274 -7.95 -13.44 -19.41
CA ASN A 274 -7.69 -14.39 -20.50
C ASN A 274 -6.59 -13.90 -21.45
N ASN A 275 -6.59 -12.61 -21.79
CA ASN A 275 -5.63 -12.04 -22.75
C ASN A 275 -4.82 -10.87 -22.16
N GLY A 276 -5.08 -10.50 -20.91
CA GLY A 276 -4.40 -9.41 -20.22
C GLY A 276 -4.74 -8.00 -20.74
N PHE A 277 -5.80 -7.85 -21.53
CA PHE A 277 -6.33 -6.56 -22.00
C PHE A 277 -7.50 -6.10 -21.09
N ASN A 278 -7.70 -4.81 -20.92
CA ASN A 278 -8.86 -4.30 -20.19
C ASN A 278 -10.10 -4.29 -21.09
N ASN A 279 -11.28 -4.54 -20.52
CA ASN A 279 -12.55 -4.37 -21.19
C ASN A 279 -12.85 -2.87 -21.33
N HIS A 280 -12.66 -2.35 -22.55
CA HIS A 280 -12.82 -0.94 -22.85
C HIS A 280 -14.24 -0.42 -22.58
N GLN A 281 -15.27 -1.22 -22.83
CA GLN A 281 -16.66 -0.81 -22.58
C GLN A 281 -16.92 -0.64 -21.08
N ASN A 282 -16.38 -1.55 -20.26
CA ASN A 282 -16.54 -1.49 -18.81
C ASN A 282 -15.74 -0.31 -18.21
N ALA A 283 -14.54 -0.04 -18.74
CA ALA A 283 -13.75 1.13 -18.37
C ALA A 283 -14.46 2.44 -18.73
N ALA A 284 -15.06 2.51 -19.93
CA ALA A 284 -15.83 3.67 -20.36
C ALA A 284 -17.05 3.93 -19.45
N ARG A 285 -17.73 2.86 -19.00
CA ARG A 285 -18.85 2.99 -18.04
C ARG A 285 -18.41 3.55 -16.69
N LEU A 286 -17.29 3.07 -16.14
CA LEU A 286 -16.72 3.63 -14.90
C LEU A 286 -16.47 5.14 -15.06
N ALA A 287 -15.86 5.53 -16.18
CA ALA A 287 -15.54 6.92 -16.47
C ALA A 287 -16.81 7.79 -16.64
N GLN A 288 -17.83 7.25 -17.31
CA GLN A 288 -19.13 7.90 -17.48
C GLN A 288 -19.85 8.13 -16.15
N GLU A 289 -19.89 7.12 -15.28
CA GLU A 289 -20.51 7.22 -13.95
C GLU A 289 -19.79 8.27 -13.09
N ALA A 290 -18.46 8.24 -13.05
CA ALA A 290 -17.66 9.19 -12.28
C ALA A 290 -17.84 10.64 -12.76
N ARG A 291 -17.95 10.84 -14.08
CA ARG A 291 -18.04 12.16 -14.72
C ARG A 291 -19.49 12.63 -14.95
N SER A 292 -20.48 11.82 -14.57
CA SER A 292 -21.90 12.15 -14.74
C SER A 292 -22.27 13.46 -14.04
N GLY A 293 -23.09 14.28 -14.69
CA GLY A 293 -23.67 15.49 -14.10
C GLY A 293 -24.57 15.17 -12.89
N ASN A 294 -25.24 14.02 -12.92
CA ASN A 294 -26.09 13.49 -11.86
C ASN A 294 -25.60 12.07 -11.49
N PRO A 295 -24.51 11.94 -10.73
CA PRO A 295 -23.95 10.63 -10.42
C PRO A 295 -24.76 9.92 -9.34
N ASN A 296 -24.74 8.59 -9.33
CA ASN A 296 -25.36 7.81 -8.26
C ASN A 296 -24.60 8.06 -6.94
N SER A 297 -25.21 8.77 -5.99
CA SER A 297 -24.58 9.15 -4.72
C SER A 297 -24.19 7.98 -3.82
N ASN A 298 -24.75 6.78 -4.06
CA ASN A 298 -24.35 5.56 -3.34
C ASN A 298 -23.01 5.02 -3.83
N VAL A 299 -22.57 5.44 -5.02
CA VAL A 299 -21.40 4.89 -5.72
C VAL A 299 -20.34 5.96 -5.94
N VAL A 300 -20.74 7.21 -6.20
CA VAL A 300 -19.82 8.32 -6.46
C VAL A 300 -20.01 9.37 -5.37
N ARG A 301 -18.90 9.72 -4.73
CA ARG A 301 -18.85 10.86 -3.82
C ARG A 301 -18.32 12.08 -4.57
N VAL A 302 -19.09 13.16 -4.54
CA VAL A 302 -18.69 14.46 -5.08
C VAL A 302 -18.22 15.33 -3.91
N ASN A 303 -16.91 15.58 -3.85
CA ASN A 303 -16.33 16.48 -2.88
C ASN A 303 -16.44 17.90 -3.43
N ASN A 304 -17.26 18.74 -2.79
CA ASN A 304 -17.41 20.12 -3.20
C ASN A 304 -16.14 20.91 -2.83
N PRO A 305 -15.40 21.51 -3.78
CA PRO A 305 -14.22 22.30 -3.50
C PRO A 305 -14.64 23.69 -3.01
N GLN A 306 -15.23 23.79 -1.81
CA GLN A 306 -15.73 25.06 -1.27
C GLN A 306 -15.03 25.52 0.02
N ASN A 307 -13.86 24.95 0.35
CA ASN A 307 -13.02 25.42 1.48
C ASN A 307 -11.52 25.47 1.17
N GLY A 308 -11.13 25.57 -0.11
CA GLY A 308 -9.74 25.83 -0.51
C GLY A 308 -9.71 26.98 -1.50
N GLN A 309 -9.04 28.08 -1.13
CA GLN A 309 -8.87 29.26 -1.97
C GLN A 309 -8.36 28.87 -3.37
N PRO A 310 -8.94 29.41 -4.46
CA PRO A 310 -8.44 29.14 -5.80
C PRO A 310 -7.01 29.66 -5.94
N ALA A 311 -6.12 28.81 -6.44
CA ALA A 311 -4.81 29.23 -6.91
C ALA A 311 -4.99 30.31 -8.01
N ASN A 312 -4.37 31.47 -7.79
CA ASN A 312 -4.32 32.60 -8.71
C ASN A 312 -4.00 32.14 -10.15
N GLN A 313 -4.98 32.27 -11.05
CA GLN A 313 -4.74 32.37 -12.49
C GLN A 313 -5.16 33.77 -12.97
N PRO A 314 -4.29 34.54 -13.65
CA PRO A 314 -4.62 35.88 -14.12
C PRO A 314 -5.39 35.86 -15.45
N GLY A 315 -6.54 36.53 -15.46
CA GLY A 315 -6.99 37.42 -16.54
C GLY A 315 -7.61 36.81 -17.81
N GLY A 316 -8.93 36.99 -17.98
CA GLY A 316 -9.61 36.81 -19.26
C GLY A 316 -11.10 37.22 -19.23
N ASN A 317 -11.37 38.50 -19.49
CA ASN A 317 -12.70 39.12 -19.58
C ASN A 317 -13.66 38.44 -20.59
N ARG A 318 -14.90 38.14 -20.18
CA ARG A 318 -16.09 38.10 -21.08
C ARG A 318 -17.36 38.60 -20.35
N PRO A 319 -18.24 39.39 -20.98
CA PRO A 319 -19.42 40.01 -20.33
C PRO A 319 -20.68 39.12 -20.35
N PRO A 320 -21.69 39.41 -19.51
CA PRO A 320 -22.86 38.56 -19.28
C PRO A 320 -24.05 38.91 -20.22
N ARG A 321 -24.86 37.91 -20.59
CA ARG A 321 -26.12 38.15 -21.32
C ARG A 321 -27.31 37.44 -20.69
N GLY A 322 -28.17 38.24 -20.04
CA GLY A 322 -29.59 38.40 -20.38
C GLY A 322 -30.57 37.25 -20.08
N GLN A 323 -31.38 37.47 -19.05
CA GLN A 323 -32.67 36.82 -18.80
C GLN A 323 -33.72 37.24 -19.85
N GLN A 324 -34.67 36.36 -20.22
CA GLN A 324 -36.11 36.65 -20.33
C GLN A 324 -36.98 35.42 -20.75
N GLN A 325 -37.94 35.14 -19.87
CA GLN A 325 -39.33 34.62 -19.91
C GLN A 325 -40.11 34.31 -21.23
N PRO A 326 -41.34 33.69 -21.15
CA PRO A 326 -41.77 32.59 -22.01
C PRO A 326 -43.01 32.87 -22.88
N GLY A 327 -43.25 32.02 -23.89
CA GLY A 327 -44.47 32.01 -24.69
C GLY A 327 -44.76 30.62 -25.30
N GLN A 328 -46.01 30.18 -25.13
CA GLN A 328 -46.68 28.97 -25.68
C GLN A 328 -46.66 28.94 -27.24
N PRO A 329 -47.20 27.92 -27.98
CA PRO A 329 -48.05 26.79 -27.59
C PRO A 329 -47.72 25.44 -28.27
N ALA A 330 -48.37 24.34 -27.85
CA ALA A 330 -49.05 23.40 -28.75
C ALA A 330 -49.55 22.14 -27.99
N ASN A 331 -50.82 21.85 -28.22
CA ASN A 331 -51.56 20.69 -27.78
C ASN A 331 -51.23 19.50 -28.71
N GLY A 332 -51.06 18.29 -28.16
CA GLY A 332 -50.76 17.10 -28.96
C GLY A 332 -50.52 15.82 -28.16
N THR A 333 -51.62 15.25 -27.67
CA THR A 333 -51.87 13.81 -27.44
C THR A 333 -50.82 12.92 -26.77
N ASN A 334 -51.22 12.45 -25.59
CA ASN A 334 -51.15 11.07 -25.05
C ASN A 334 -50.23 10.88 -23.82
N PRO A 335 -50.81 10.58 -22.65
CA PRO A 335 -50.14 9.77 -21.66
C PRO A 335 -50.96 8.55 -21.22
N GLN A 336 -50.32 7.40 -21.39
CA GLN A 336 -50.13 6.35 -20.40
C GLN A 336 -50.99 6.39 -19.12
N ASN A 337 -51.89 5.41 -19.06
CA ASN A 337 -51.98 4.39 -18.00
C ASN A 337 -51.54 4.84 -16.59
N SER A 338 -52.49 5.36 -15.84
CA SER A 338 -52.45 5.43 -14.38
C SER A 338 -53.73 4.79 -13.84
N ASN A 339 -53.66 3.49 -13.56
CA ASN A 339 -54.70 2.78 -12.83
C ASN A 339 -54.57 3.13 -11.35
N ARG A 340 -55.45 4.02 -10.89
CA ARG A 340 -55.66 4.36 -9.49
C ARG A 340 -56.99 3.79 -9.04
N ASP A 341 -56.92 3.05 -7.93
CA ASP A 341 -57.93 2.88 -6.88
C ASP A 341 -59.40 2.95 -7.28
N GLN A 342 -60.04 1.77 -7.35
CA GLN A 342 -61.40 1.58 -6.86
C GLN A 342 -61.73 0.07 -6.81
N ARG A 343 -61.68 -0.51 -5.60
CA ARG A 343 -62.57 -1.59 -5.17
C ARG A 343 -62.36 -1.88 -3.68
N GLY A 344 -63.42 -1.75 -2.90
CA GLY A 344 -63.49 -2.30 -1.55
C GLY A 344 -64.02 -1.33 -0.50
N GLN A 345 -65.21 -0.79 -0.67
CA GLN A 345 -66.06 -0.48 0.48
C GLN A 345 -67.06 -1.62 0.63
N GLN A 346 -66.87 -2.45 1.67
CA GLN A 346 -67.95 -3.09 2.42
C GLN A 346 -67.39 -3.75 3.68
N GLY A 347 -67.96 -3.39 4.84
CA GLY A 347 -68.07 -4.26 6.01
C GLY A 347 -66.90 -4.27 7.00
N GLN A 348 -66.80 -3.24 7.84
CA GLN A 348 -66.23 -3.37 9.18
C GLN A 348 -67.17 -4.21 10.06
N LEU A 349 -66.67 -5.34 10.57
CA LEU A 349 -67.12 -5.95 11.81
C LEU A 349 -65.89 -6.01 12.73
N ASN A 350 -65.88 -5.12 13.73
CA ASN A 350 -64.85 -5.03 14.76
C ASN A 350 -64.87 -6.28 15.64
N ASN A 351 -63.74 -7.01 15.71
CA ASN A 351 -63.52 -8.05 16.71
C ASN A 351 -62.27 -7.72 17.55
N PRO A 352 -62.37 -7.57 18.89
CA PRO A 352 -61.26 -7.13 19.75
C PRO A 352 -60.02 -8.05 19.80
N GLN A 353 -60.13 -9.30 19.34
CA GLN A 353 -59.05 -10.29 19.41
C GLN A 353 -57.94 -10.11 18.34
N ASP A 354 -58.26 -9.54 17.18
CA ASP A 354 -57.29 -9.35 16.08
C ASP A 354 -56.27 -8.23 16.35
N GLN A 355 -56.62 -7.28 17.21
CA GLN A 355 -55.74 -6.16 17.57
C GLN A 355 -54.64 -6.61 18.55
N GLN A 356 -54.93 -7.61 19.38
CA GLN A 356 -53.99 -8.16 20.36
C GLN A 356 -52.91 -9.05 19.70
N GLN A 357 -53.30 -9.88 18.72
CA GLN A 357 -52.35 -10.73 17.97
C GLN A 357 -51.37 -9.89 17.13
N ARG A 358 -51.83 -8.79 16.55
CA ARG A 358 -50.97 -7.91 15.73
C ARG A 358 -49.90 -7.18 16.57
N MET A 359 -50.22 -6.89 17.83
CA MET A 359 -49.29 -6.24 18.77
C MET A 359 -48.20 -7.21 19.25
N GLN A 360 -48.56 -8.47 19.55
CA GLN A 360 -47.60 -9.53 19.88
C GLN A 360 -46.64 -9.82 18.72
N GLN A 361 -47.15 -9.90 17.49
CA GLN A 361 -46.31 -10.14 16.30
C GLN A 361 -45.30 -9.00 16.04
N MET A 362 -45.66 -7.76 16.38
CA MET A 362 -44.76 -6.61 16.25
C MET A 362 -43.66 -6.64 17.31
N GLN A 363 -44.00 -7.00 18.56
CA GLN A 363 -43.04 -7.15 19.67
C GLN A 363 -42.00 -8.25 19.40
N GLU A 364 -42.42 -9.42 18.90
CA GLU A 364 -41.49 -10.50 18.53
C GLU A 364 -40.54 -10.10 17.39
N ARG A 365 -41.02 -9.28 16.45
CA ARG A 365 -40.20 -8.81 15.32
C ARG A 365 -39.15 -7.81 15.80
N GLN A 366 -39.49 -6.98 16.78
CA GLN A 366 -38.57 -6.03 17.42
C GLN A 366 -37.49 -6.74 18.26
N GLN A 367 -37.87 -7.79 19.02
CA GLN A 367 -36.91 -8.62 19.76
C GLN A 367 -35.93 -9.38 18.84
N ARG A 368 -36.40 -9.92 17.71
CA ARG A 368 -35.52 -10.58 16.73
C ARG A 368 -34.50 -9.62 16.08
N GLN A 369 -34.90 -8.38 15.80
CA GLN A 369 -33.96 -7.36 15.30
C GLN A 369 -32.91 -6.98 16.34
N GLN A 370 -33.29 -6.86 17.62
CA GLN A 370 -32.33 -6.59 18.69
C GLN A 370 -31.33 -7.73 18.88
N GLN A 371 -31.77 -8.99 18.82
CA GLN A 371 -30.87 -10.14 18.90
C GLN A 371 -29.89 -10.21 17.73
N GLN A 372 -30.32 -9.90 16.50
CA GLN A 372 -29.43 -9.86 15.34
C GLN A 372 -28.37 -8.75 15.41
N LEU A 373 -28.71 -7.59 15.99
CA LEU A 373 -27.76 -6.50 16.20
C LEU A 373 -26.66 -6.87 17.21
N VAL A 374 -27.03 -7.51 18.31
CA VAL A 374 -26.06 -7.98 19.33
C VAL A 374 -25.15 -9.07 18.75
N GLN A 375 -25.68 -9.97 17.93
CA GLN A 375 -24.89 -11.02 17.28
C GLN A 375 -23.89 -10.46 16.25
N ARG A 376 -24.29 -9.43 15.49
CA ARG A 376 -23.40 -8.73 14.54
C ARG A 376 -22.27 -7.98 15.27
N GLN A 377 -22.59 -7.31 16.38
CA GLN A 377 -21.61 -6.59 17.18
C GLN A 377 -20.57 -7.53 17.84
N GLN A 378 -20.97 -8.74 18.24
CA GLN A 378 -20.04 -9.77 18.72
C GLN A 378 -19.14 -10.33 17.61
N GLN A 379 -19.62 -10.46 16.36
CA GLN A 379 -18.81 -10.90 15.23
C GLN A 379 -17.76 -9.85 14.82
N GLU A 380 -18.10 -8.56 14.86
CA GLU A 380 -17.16 -7.45 14.56
C GLU A 380 -16.02 -7.37 15.59
N LEU A 381 -16.32 -7.56 16.88
CA LEU A 381 -15.31 -7.62 17.94
C LEU A 381 -14.36 -8.82 17.79
N GLN A 382 -14.84 -9.96 17.29
CA GLN A 382 -14.00 -11.13 17.02
C GLN A 382 -13.14 -11.00 15.77
N GLN A 383 -13.59 -10.24 14.74
CA GLN A 383 -12.76 -9.92 13.57
C GLN A 383 -11.65 -8.93 13.92
N GLY A 384 -11.94 -7.86 14.67
CA GLY A 384 -10.94 -6.86 15.07
C GLY A 384 -9.77 -7.45 15.87
N ASN A 385 -10.05 -8.38 16.79
CA ASN A 385 -9.00 -9.07 17.55
C ASN A 385 -8.14 -10.02 16.70
N ARG A 386 -8.71 -10.59 15.63
CA ARG A 386 -7.99 -11.49 14.71
C ARG A 386 -7.02 -10.71 13.81
N THR A 387 -7.46 -9.56 13.31
CA THR A 387 -6.63 -8.67 12.48
C THR A 387 -5.49 -8.03 13.28
N ALA A 388 -5.75 -7.67 14.55
CA ALA A 388 -4.71 -7.17 15.46
C ALA A 388 -3.64 -8.23 15.75
N GLN A 389 -4.04 -9.50 15.94
CA GLN A 389 -3.08 -10.61 16.12
C GLN A 389 -2.26 -10.89 14.85
N GLU A 390 -2.87 -10.85 13.66
CA GLU A 390 -2.15 -11.04 12.39
C GLU A 390 -1.13 -9.93 12.12
N GLN A 391 -1.48 -8.67 12.40
CA GLN A 391 -0.52 -7.55 12.30
C GLN A 391 0.65 -7.70 13.26
N GLN A 392 0.41 -8.13 14.50
CA GLN A 392 1.45 -8.30 15.49
C GLN A 392 2.39 -9.47 15.13
N GLN A 393 1.85 -10.53 14.52
CA GLN A 393 2.62 -11.68 14.02
C GLN A 393 3.49 -11.31 12.81
N LEU A 394 2.95 -10.53 11.87
CA LEU A 394 3.70 -9.98 10.73
C LEU A 394 4.85 -9.07 11.17
N GLN A 395 4.62 -8.26 12.22
CA GLN A 395 5.63 -7.37 12.77
C GLN A 395 6.77 -8.15 13.45
N GLN A 396 6.45 -9.18 14.25
CA GLN A 396 7.46 -10.08 14.83
C GLN A 396 8.26 -10.84 13.76
N GLN A 397 7.59 -11.28 12.68
CA GLN A 397 8.24 -11.99 11.59
C GLN A 397 9.21 -11.09 10.81
N GLN A 398 8.85 -9.81 10.61
CA GLN A 398 9.75 -8.81 10.04
C GLN A 398 10.95 -8.51 10.94
N GLU A 399 10.76 -8.45 12.26
CA GLU A 399 11.85 -8.23 13.22
C GLU A 399 12.84 -9.40 13.26
N GLN A 400 12.35 -10.64 13.24
CA GLN A 400 13.19 -11.83 13.13
C GLN A 400 14.03 -11.85 11.85
N GLN A 401 13.42 -11.50 10.70
CA GLN A 401 14.18 -11.37 9.45
C GLN A 401 15.25 -10.28 9.53
N ARG A 402 14.96 -9.16 10.19
CA ARG A 402 15.89 -8.04 10.37
C ARG A 402 17.12 -8.46 11.19
N GLN A 403 16.91 -9.20 12.28
CA GLN A 403 18.01 -9.74 13.11
C GLN A 403 18.86 -10.76 12.34
N GLN A 404 18.25 -11.65 11.56
CA GLN A 404 18.97 -12.62 10.74
C GLN A 404 19.84 -11.97 9.66
N LEU A 405 19.36 -10.87 9.07
CA LEU A 405 20.11 -10.10 8.07
C LEU A 405 21.33 -9.39 8.71
N GLN A 406 21.16 -8.82 9.91
CA GLN A 406 22.27 -8.21 10.66
C GLN A 406 23.37 -9.22 11.01
N GLN A 407 23.01 -10.41 11.50
CA GLN A 407 23.99 -11.47 11.78
C GLN A 407 24.78 -11.87 10.53
N ARG A 408 24.08 -12.02 9.39
CA ARG A 408 24.71 -12.40 8.12
C ARG A 408 25.63 -11.30 7.57
N GLN A 409 25.34 -10.04 7.87
CA GLN A 409 26.22 -8.92 7.53
C GLN A 409 27.48 -8.91 8.40
N GLN A 410 27.34 -9.14 9.71
CA GLN A 410 28.48 -9.22 10.63
C GLN A 410 29.43 -10.37 10.28
N GLN A 411 28.91 -11.55 9.96
CA GLN A 411 29.74 -12.68 9.50
C GLN A 411 30.51 -12.35 8.22
N ARG A 412 29.89 -11.64 7.26
CA ARG A 412 30.56 -11.23 6.02
C ARG A 412 31.68 -10.22 6.26
N MET A 413 31.47 -9.27 7.17
CA MET A 413 32.47 -8.30 7.58
C MET A 413 33.67 -8.97 8.23
N GLN A 414 33.44 -9.92 9.14
CA GLN A 414 34.51 -10.72 9.75
C GLN A 414 35.30 -11.49 8.69
N GLN A 415 34.61 -12.12 7.73
CA GLN A 415 35.25 -12.86 6.65
C GLN A 415 36.05 -11.96 5.69
N TYR A 416 35.67 -10.69 5.54
CA TYR A 416 36.39 -9.72 4.73
C TYR A 416 37.66 -9.21 5.44
N GLN A 417 37.57 -8.94 6.75
CA GLN A 417 38.73 -8.59 7.58
C GLN A 417 39.76 -9.72 7.63
N GLN A 418 39.32 -10.97 7.80
CA GLN A 418 40.21 -12.13 7.82
C GLN A 418 40.97 -12.31 6.49
N ARG A 419 40.31 -11.97 5.37
CA ARG A 419 40.90 -12.04 4.02
C ARG A 419 41.89 -10.91 3.75
N GLN A 420 41.65 -9.72 4.31
CA GLN A 420 42.60 -8.62 4.22
C GLN A 420 43.85 -8.85 5.07
N GLN A 421 43.71 -9.44 6.26
CA GLN A 421 44.86 -9.82 7.09
C GLN A 421 45.74 -10.89 6.42
N GLN A 422 45.14 -11.85 5.70
CA GLN A 422 45.90 -12.82 4.90
C GLN A 422 46.62 -12.19 3.70
N GLN A 423 46.07 -11.14 3.08
CA GLN A 423 46.72 -10.45 1.96
C GLN A 423 47.86 -9.54 2.39
N GLN A 424 47.85 -9.03 3.62
CA GLN A 424 48.93 -8.16 4.14
C GLN A 424 50.19 -8.92 4.58
N GLN A 425 50.17 -10.26 4.60
CA GLN A 425 51.31 -11.10 5.00
C GLN A 425 52.05 -11.77 3.82
N LEU A 426 51.58 -11.62 2.58
CA LEU A 426 52.25 -12.20 1.41
C LEU A 426 53.30 -11.23 0.88
N SER A 427 54.57 -11.57 1.09
CA SER A 427 55.70 -10.81 0.57
C SER A 427 55.73 -10.82 -0.97
N PRO A 428 56.29 -9.76 -1.60
CA PRO A 428 56.39 -9.66 -3.07
C PRO A 428 57.12 -10.84 -3.74
N GLU A 429 58.01 -11.53 -3.02
CA GLU A 429 58.70 -12.74 -3.49
C GLU A 429 57.76 -13.94 -3.62
N ALA A 430 56.79 -14.11 -2.73
CA ALA A 430 55.81 -15.20 -2.81
C ALA A 430 54.88 -15.05 -4.04
N GLN A 431 54.59 -13.81 -4.46
CA GLN A 431 53.78 -13.54 -5.65
C GLN A 431 54.53 -13.85 -6.95
N LYS A 432 55.83 -13.55 -7.04
CA LYS A 432 56.67 -13.92 -8.19
C LYS A 432 56.87 -15.43 -8.29
N ALA A 433 57.08 -16.12 -7.16
CA ALA A 433 57.16 -17.59 -7.15
C ALA A 433 55.87 -18.24 -7.63
N GLN A 434 54.71 -17.70 -7.24
CA GLN A 434 53.40 -18.23 -7.64
C GLN A 434 53.05 -17.94 -9.11
N GLN A 435 53.56 -16.85 -9.68
CA GLN A 435 53.46 -16.55 -11.11
C GLN A 435 54.36 -17.46 -11.96
N ALA A 436 55.61 -17.64 -11.55
CA ALA A 436 56.55 -18.55 -12.22
C ALA A 436 56.02 -20.00 -12.22
N GLN A 437 55.46 -20.44 -11.09
CA GLN A 437 54.86 -21.77 -10.96
C GLN A 437 53.62 -21.94 -11.86
N ARG A 438 52.83 -20.87 -12.07
CA ARG A 438 51.68 -20.88 -12.99
C ARG A 438 52.09 -20.94 -14.46
N GLU A 439 53.17 -20.26 -14.83
CA GLU A 439 53.70 -20.29 -16.19
C GLU A 439 54.32 -21.64 -16.51
N GLN A 440 55.05 -22.23 -15.57
CA GLN A 440 55.59 -23.58 -15.68
C GLN A 440 54.48 -24.62 -15.85
N MET A 441 53.39 -24.51 -15.06
CA MET A 441 52.21 -25.38 -15.22
C MET A 441 51.50 -25.19 -16.57
N ARG A 442 51.51 -23.98 -17.13
CA ARG A 442 50.91 -23.68 -18.44
C ARG A 442 51.71 -24.33 -19.58
N GLN A 443 53.03 -24.29 -19.49
CA GLN A 443 53.91 -24.94 -20.48
C GLN A 443 53.81 -26.46 -20.38
N GLN A 444 53.77 -27.02 -19.17
CA GLN A 444 53.55 -28.46 -18.95
C GLN A 444 52.21 -28.93 -19.51
N ARG A 445 51.14 -28.14 -19.33
CA ARG A 445 49.81 -28.44 -19.92
C ARG A 445 49.79 -28.36 -21.44
N MET A 446 50.59 -27.50 -22.05
CA MET A 446 50.72 -27.43 -23.51
C MET A 446 51.46 -28.64 -24.08
N GLN A 447 52.53 -29.09 -23.42
CA GLN A 447 53.23 -30.33 -23.78
C GLN A 447 52.36 -31.58 -23.58
N GLN A 448 51.61 -31.67 -22.48
CA GLN A 448 50.63 -32.76 -22.28
C GLN A 448 49.53 -32.75 -23.34
N ARG A 449 49.11 -31.57 -23.82
CA ARG A 449 48.11 -31.46 -24.90
C ARG A 449 48.64 -31.94 -26.26
N GLN A 450 49.95 -31.81 -26.52
CA GLN A 450 50.57 -32.34 -27.74
C GLN A 450 50.75 -33.86 -27.70
N GLN A 451 50.98 -34.45 -26.52
CA GLN A 451 51.10 -35.90 -26.37
C GLN A 451 49.75 -36.64 -26.28
N GLN A 452 48.65 -35.95 -25.95
CA GLN A 452 47.29 -36.52 -25.85
C GLN A 452 46.59 -36.80 -27.19
N GLN A 453 47.28 -36.67 -28.34
CA GLN A 453 46.72 -37.04 -29.64
C GLN A 453 46.95 -38.51 -30.05
N GLN A 454 47.54 -39.35 -29.19
CA GLN A 454 47.95 -40.71 -29.62
C GLN A 454 47.57 -41.89 -28.73
N ASN A 455 46.69 -41.79 -27.71
CA ASN A 455 46.29 -43.03 -27.01
C ASN A 455 44.84 -43.04 -26.45
N PRO A 456 43.96 -43.97 -26.89
CA PRO A 456 42.56 -44.04 -26.45
C PRO A 456 42.32 -44.57 -25.03
N GLN A 457 43.35 -45.06 -24.33
CA GLN A 457 43.16 -45.87 -23.10
C GLN A 457 43.05 -45.04 -21.80
N GLU A 458 43.51 -43.78 -21.76
CA GLU A 458 43.47 -42.93 -20.56
C GLU A 458 42.14 -42.17 -20.34
N GLN A 459 41.21 -42.22 -21.30
CA GLN A 459 39.90 -41.56 -21.19
C GLN A 459 38.96 -42.25 -20.19
N GLN A 460 39.12 -43.55 -19.98
CA GLN A 460 38.24 -44.34 -19.12
C GLN A 460 38.52 -44.07 -17.63
N ASP A 461 39.79 -43.96 -17.24
CA ASP A 461 40.17 -43.65 -15.85
C ASP A 461 39.80 -42.22 -15.43
N GLN A 462 39.89 -41.24 -16.34
CA GLN A 462 39.45 -39.88 -16.06
C GLN A 462 37.93 -39.74 -15.95
N GLN A 463 37.15 -40.58 -16.65
CA GLN A 463 35.71 -40.64 -16.48
C GLN A 463 35.34 -41.22 -15.11
N VAL A 464 35.97 -42.32 -14.71
CA VAL A 464 35.74 -42.95 -13.39
C VAL A 464 36.06 -41.98 -12.26
N GLN A 465 37.16 -41.23 -12.36
CA GLN A 465 37.55 -40.27 -11.34
C GLN A 465 36.62 -39.03 -11.27
N ARG A 466 36.06 -38.59 -12.41
CA ARG A 466 35.00 -37.56 -12.43
C ARG A 466 33.71 -38.07 -11.82
N GLU A 467 33.32 -39.29 -12.13
CA GLU A 467 32.10 -39.93 -11.59
C GLU A 467 32.21 -40.04 -10.05
N GLN A 468 33.36 -40.49 -9.54
CA GLN A 468 33.65 -40.56 -8.10
C GLN A 468 33.55 -39.20 -7.41
N MET A 469 34.16 -38.16 -8.00
CA MET A 469 34.11 -36.81 -7.42
C MET A 469 32.68 -36.24 -7.43
N ARG A 470 31.88 -36.60 -8.44
CA ARG A 470 30.47 -36.21 -8.56
C ARG A 470 29.61 -36.90 -7.51
N GLN A 471 29.83 -38.19 -7.27
CA GLN A 471 29.17 -38.94 -6.20
C GLN A 471 29.52 -38.38 -4.83
N GLN A 472 30.80 -38.08 -4.57
CA GLN A 472 31.24 -37.53 -3.30
C GLN A 472 30.62 -36.15 -3.01
N ARG A 473 30.46 -35.31 -4.05
CA ARG A 473 29.75 -34.03 -3.95
C ARG A 473 28.26 -34.20 -3.66
N MET A 474 27.61 -35.17 -4.31
CA MET A 474 26.19 -35.45 -4.03
C MET A 474 25.99 -35.93 -2.60
N GLN A 475 26.86 -36.83 -2.10
CA GLN A 475 26.81 -37.30 -0.71
C GLN A 475 26.97 -36.14 0.27
N GLN A 476 27.94 -35.24 0.03
CA GLN A 476 28.16 -34.08 0.88
C GLN A 476 26.96 -33.11 0.86
N GLN A 477 26.33 -32.92 -0.30
CA GLN A 477 25.13 -32.09 -0.43
C GLN A 477 23.91 -32.71 0.24
N GLN A 478 23.78 -34.04 0.18
CA GLN A 478 22.71 -34.78 0.85
C GLN A 478 22.85 -34.69 2.37
N GLN A 479 24.08 -34.76 2.89
CA GLN A 479 24.39 -34.62 4.31
C GLN A 479 24.16 -33.19 4.82
N GLN A 480 24.42 -32.16 3.99
CA GLN A 480 24.08 -30.78 4.32
C GLN A 480 22.55 -30.55 4.34
N ASN A 481 21.83 -31.14 3.39
CA ASN A 481 20.37 -31.03 3.35
C ASN A 481 19.70 -31.74 4.54
N SER A 482 20.23 -32.89 4.99
CA SER A 482 19.69 -33.59 6.16
C SER A 482 19.94 -32.81 7.46
N GLN A 483 21.12 -32.22 7.63
CA GLN A 483 21.41 -31.34 8.77
C GLN A 483 20.51 -30.08 8.77
N ALA A 484 20.28 -29.48 7.60
CA ALA A 484 19.39 -28.33 7.47
C ALA A 484 17.94 -28.69 7.83
N GLN A 485 17.44 -29.85 7.40
CA GLN A 485 16.11 -30.33 7.78
C GLN A 485 16.00 -30.58 9.28
N GLN A 486 17.03 -31.19 9.89
CA GLN A 486 17.03 -31.49 11.32
C GLN A 486 17.03 -30.22 12.19
N ALA A 487 17.81 -29.21 11.79
CA ALA A 487 17.81 -27.89 12.42
C ALA A 487 16.45 -27.18 12.28
N GLN A 488 15.80 -27.31 11.12
CA GLN A 488 14.48 -26.73 10.88
C GLN A 488 13.39 -27.40 11.74
N GLN A 489 13.49 -28.72 11.94
CA GLN A 489 12.57 -29.48 12.77
C GLN A 489 12.74 -29.15 14.26
N GLN A 490 13.97 -28.99 14.75
CA GLN A 490 14.23 -28.50 16.11
C GLN A 490 13.72 -27.07 16.32
N ALA A 491 13.88 -26.19 15.33
CA ALA A 491 13.35 -24.83 15.40
C ALA A 491 11.82 -24.82 15.50
N GLN A 492 11.13 -25.68 14.74
CA GLN A 492 9.67 -25.82 14.82
C GLN A 492 9.21 -26.35 16.18
N GLN A 493 9.90 -27.34 16.74
CA GLN A 493 9.58 -27.88 18.07
C GLN A 493 9.77 -26.82 19.16
N ALA A 494 10.85 -26.04 19.11
CA ALA A 494 11.08 -24.94 20.04
C ALA A 494 9.98 -23.87 19.93
N GLN A 495 9.54 -23.54 18.71
CA GLN A 495 8.45 -22.59 18.48
C GLN A 495 7.11 -23.09 19.05
N GLN A 496 6.81 -24.38 18.87
CA GLN A 496 5.59 -24.99 19.43
C GLN A 496 5.62 -24.99 20.97
N ALA A 497 6.75 -25.31 21.58
CA ALA A 497 6.90 -25.26 23.03
C ALA A 497 6.69 -23.84 23.57
N GLN A 498 7.26 -22.84 22.91
CA GLN A 498 7.10 -21.44 23.29
C GLN A 498 5.65 -20.97 23.17
N GLN A 499 4.94 -21.41 22.13
CA GLN A 499 3.53 -21.09 21.92
C GLN A 499 2.61 -21.77 22.94
N GLN A 500 2.94 -23.01 23.37
CA GLN A 500 2.24 -23.67 24.47
C GLN A 500 2.44 -22.93 25.80
N GLN A 501 3.66 -22.47 26.07
CA GLN A 501 3.96 -21.70 27.28
C GLN A 501 3.21 -20.36 27.31
N GLN A 502 3.12 -19.65 26.19
CA GLN A 502 2.31 -18.44 26.07
C GLN A 502 0.81 -18.71 26.30
N ARG A 503 0.28 -19.80 25.76
CA ARG A 503 -1.13 -20.18 26.00
C ARG A 503 -1.39 -20.47 27.48
N GLN A 504 -0.47 -21.15 28.16
CA GLN A 504 -0.60 -21.40 29.60
C GLN A 504 -0.59 -20.09 30.40
N GLN A 505 0.32 -19.15 30.07
CA GLN A 505 0.35 -17.83 30.72
C GLN A 505 -0.93 -17.04 30.49
N GLN A 506 -1.49 -17.05 29.27
CA GLN A 506 -2.77 -16.40 28.97
C GLN A 506 -3.93 -17.00 29.77
N MET A 507 -4.01 -18.33 29.86
CA MET A 507 -5.04 -18.96 30.69
C MET A 507 -4.92 -18.59 32.16
N GLN A 508 -3.70 -18.50 32.67
CA GLN A 508 -3.44 -18.11 34.06
C GLN A 508 -3.85 -16.66 34.34
N GLN A 509 -3.57 -15.74 33.41
CA GLN A 509 -4.05 -14.35 33.49
C GLN A 509 -5.58 -14.27 33.45
N MET A 510 -6.22 -15.04 32.57
CA MET A 510 -7.69 -15.06 32.49
C MET A 510 -8.32 -15.58 33.79
N GLN A 511 -7.75 -16.61 34.40
CA GLN A 511 -8.21 -17.10 35.70
C GLN A 511 -8.06 -16.05 36.80
N GLN A 512 -6.94 -15.33 36.84
CA GLN A 512 -6.74 -14.23 37.80
C GLN A 512 -7.77 -13.10 37.59
N GLN A 513 -8.03 -12.69 36.35
CA GLN A 513 -9.05 -11.67 36.07
C GLN A 513 -10.44 -12.13 36.51
N ARG A 514 -10.78 -13.41 36.29
CA ARG A 514 -12.07 -13.96 36.70
C ARG A 514 -12.21 -13.98 38.22
N ALA A 515 -11.16 -14.36 38.94
CA ALA A 515 -11.14 -14.32 40.40
C ALA A 515 -11.27 -12.88 40.95
N GLN A 516 -10.62 -11.90 40.33
CA GLN A 516 -10.75 -10.49 40.71
C GLN A 516 -12.17 -9.96 40.49
N GLN A 517 -12.83 -10.33 39.38
CA GLN A 517 -14.23 -9.97 39.13
C GLN A 517 -15.16 -10.59 40.17
N GLN A 518 -14.96 -11.86 40.54
CA GLN A 518 -15.75 -12.51 41.58
C GLN A 518 -15.59 -11.80 42.93
N ALA A 519 -14.36 -11.47 43.34
CA ALA A 519 -14.10 -10.73 44.57
C ALA A 519 -14.77 -9.33 44.57
N GLN A 520 -14.78 -8.63 43.44
CA GLN A 520 -15.49 -7.35 43.32
C GLN A 520 -17.01 -7.51 43.44
N GLN A 521 -17.59 -8.55 42.84
CA GLN A 521 -19.02 -8.82 42.95
C GLN A 521 -19.41 -9.15 44.40
N GLU A 522 -18.60 -9.93 45.11
CA GLU A 522 -18.81 -10.24 46.53
C GLU A 522 -18.75 -8.98 47.41
N GLN A 523 -17.77 -8.09 47.18
CA GLN A 523 -17.71 -6.80 47.87
C GLN A 523 -18.95 -5.94 47.61
N GLN A 524 -19.40 -5.86 46.36
CA GLN A 524 -20.61 -5.10 46.02
C GLN A 524 -21.86 -5.68 46.69
N ALA A 525 -21.98 -7.01 46.74
CA ALA A 525 -23.07 -7.70 47.42
C ALA A 525 -23.07 -7.40 48.94
N GLN A 526 -21.92 -7.49 49.61
CA GLN A 526 -21.79 -7.15 51.03
C GLN A 526 -22.16 -5.69 51.30
N GLN A 527 -21.74 -4.76 50.42
CA GLN A 527 -22.05 -3.34 50.57
C GLN A 527 -23.54 -3.03 50.35
N GLN A 528 -24.21 -3.77 49.46
CA GLN A 528 -25.67 -3.71 49.32
C GLN A 528 -26.37 -4.24 50.58
N GLN A 529 -25.88 -5.34 51.15
CA GLN A 529 -26.45 -5.94 52.35
C GLN A 529 -26.33 -5.01 53.57
N GLN A 530 -25.18 -4.34 53.73
CA GLN A 530 -25.00 -3.31 54.76
C GLN A 530 -25.95 -2.11 54.58
N ARG A 531 -26.15 -1.65 53.34
CA ARG A 531 -27.13 -0.58 53.05
C ARG A 531 -28.56 -0.97 53.40
N GLN A 532 -28.95 -2.21 53.11
CA GLN A 532 -30.27 -2.72 53.49
C GLN A 532 -30.44 -2.79 55.01
N GLN A 533 -29.43 -3.26 55.75
CA GLN A 533 -29.45 -3.28 57.22
C GLN A 533 -29.56 -1.87 57.82
N GLN A 534 -28.82 -0.89 57.27
CA GLN A 534 -28.94 0.51 57.70
C GLN A 534 -30.33 1.08 57.44
N MET A 535 -30.94 0.79 56.29
CA MET A 535 -32.32 1.22 56.01
C MET A 535 -33.33 0.59 56.97
N GLN A 536 -33.19 -0.70 57.29
CA GLN A 536 -34.05 -1.36 58.28
C GLN A 536 -33.91 -0.74 59.68
N GLN A 537 -32.69 -0.44 60.13
CA GLN A 537 -32.48 0.25 61.40
C GLN A 537 -33.13 1.64 61.40
N MET A 538 -32.99 2.40 60.32
CA MET A 538 -33.62 3.71 60.19
C MET A 538 -35.14 3.60 60.24
N GLN A 539 -35.74 2.63 59.56
CA GLN A 539 -37.19 2.39 59.61
C GLN A 539 -37.66 2.03 61.02
N GLN A 540 -36.92 1.17 61.73
CA GLN A 540 -37.24 0.83 63.13
C GLN A 540 -37.15 2.06 64.05
N GLN A 541 -36.12 2.89 63.92
CA GLN A 541 -36.01 4.13 64.69
C GLN A 541 -37.17 5.09 64.40
N ARG A 542 -37.57 5.20 63.13
CA ARG A 542 -38.70 6.04 62.71
C ARG A 542 -40.02 5.52 63.27
N ALA A 543 -40.24 4.21 63.27
CA ALA A 543 -41.41 3.57 63.87
C ALA A 543 -41.46 3.79 65.39
N GLN A 544 -40.33 3.66 66.09
CA GLN A 544 -40.23 3.95 67.53
C GLN A 544 -40.53 5.42 67.85
N GLN A 545 -40.01 6.36 67.04
CA GLN A 545 -40.34 7.79 67.19
C GLN A 545 -41.83 8.07 66.98
N GLN A 546 -42.46 7.45 65.97
CA GLN A 546 -43.90 7.58 65.73
C GLN A 546 -44.71 7.01 66.90
N GLN A 547 -44.31 5.86 67.45
CA GLN A 547 -44.94 5.29 68.64
C GLN A 547 -44.84 6.22 69.86
N MET A 548 -43.65 6.80 70.10
CA MET A 548 -43.50 7.80 71.18
C MET A 548 -44.34 9.05 70.95
N GLN A 549 -44.47 9.53 69.72
CA GLN A 549 -45.33 10.67 69.39
C GLN A 549 -46.81 10.35 69.63
N GLN A 550 -47.27 9.15 69.24
CA GLN A 550 -48.63 8.70 69.52
C GLN A 550 -48.90 8.58 71.03
N GLN A 551 -47.96 8.03 71.80
CA GLN A 551 -48.08 7.98 73.27
C GLN A 551 -48.12 9.38 73.90
N ARG A 552 -47.33 10.34 73.42
CA ARG A 552 -47.42 11.74 73.87
C ARG A 552 -48.77 12.38 73.54
N GLN A 553 -49.31 12.13 72.35
CA GLN A 553 -50.62 12.65 71.95
C GLN A 553 -51.75 12.05 72.82
N GLN A 554 -51.67 10.75 73.15
CA GLN A 554 -52.64 10.11 74.05
C GLN A 554 -52.54 10.66 75.49
N GLN A 555 -51.35 11.06 75.97
CA GLN A 555 -51.21 11.70 77.27
C GLN A 555 -51.73 13.15 77.31
N GLN A 556 -51.71 13.86 76.17
CA GLN A 556 -52.25 15.24 76.05
C GLN A 556 -53.79 15.28 75.88
N GLN A 557 -54.43 14.17 75.50
CA GLN A 557 -55.88 14.05 75.36
C GLN A 557 -56.61 13.56 76.64
N ARG A 558 -55.99 13.67 77.83
CA ARG A 558 -56.70 13.50 79.11
C ARG A 558 -57.12 14.86 79.68
N PRO A 559 -58.36 15.34 79.46
CA PRO A 559 -58.92 16.42 80.25
C PRO A 559 -59.44 15.90 81.59
N HIS A 560 -59.42 16.79 82.58
CA HIS A 560 -59.92 16.64 83.93
C HIS A 560 -61.37 16.13 84.00
N GLU A 561 -61.60 15.01 84.70
CA GLU A 561 -62.87 14.74 85.40
C GLU A 561 -62.55 14.61 86.89
N GLN A 562 -62.71 15.72 87.61
CA GLN A 562 -62.76 15.75 89.07
C GLN A 562 -64.22 15.61 89.51
N GLN A 563 -64.45 14.70 90.45
CA GLN A 563 -65.48 14.73 91.49
C GLN A 563 -66.96 14.73 91.07
N GLN A 564 -67.66 13.65 91.42
CA GLN A 564 -68.84 13.70 92.30
C GLN A 564 -69.14 12.30 92.89
N ARG A 565 -68.97 12.16 94.22
CA ARG A 565 -69.57 11.09 95.04
C ARG A 565 -71.08 11.34 95.17
N PRO A 566 -71.92 10.31 95.43
CA PRO A 566 -72.39 10.07 96.80
C PRO A 566 -72.68 8.55 97.07
N PRO A 567 -73.43 8.15 98.11
CA PRO A 567 -72.91 7.76 99.42
C PRO A 567 -73.13 6.27 99.77
N ARG A 568 -72.56 5.87 100.91
CA ARG A 568 -72.65 4.54 101.56
C ARG A 568 -74.09 4.01 101.68
N PRO A 569 -74.22 2.66 101.72
CA PRO A 569 -74.99 2.02 102.79
C PRO A 569 -74.17 0.97 103.59
N GLN A 570 -74.54 0.88 104.86
CA GLN A 570 -74.12 -0.10 105.88
C GLN A 570 -74.81 -1.46 105.65
N GLN A 571 -74.27 -2.62 106.04
CA GLN A 571 -74.35 -3.34 107.33
C GLN A 571 -73.79 -4.76 107.00
N GLN A 572 -73.11 -5.54 107.84
CA GLN A 572 -73.14 -5.80 109.29
C GLN A 572 -71.75 -6.23 109.74
#